data_AF-A0A965Y7F7-F1
#
_entry.id   AF-A0A965Y7F7-F1
#
_cell.length_a   1.000
_cell.length_b   1.000
_cell.length_c   1.000
_cell.angle_alpha   90.00
_cell.angle_beta   90.00
_cell.angle_gamma   90.00
#
_symmetry.space_group_name_H-M   'P 1'
#
loop_
_entity.id
_entity.type
_entity.pdbx_description
1 polymer ?
#
loop_
_entity_poly.entity_id
_entity_poly.type
_entity_poly.pdbx_seq_one_letter_code
_entity_poly.pdbx_strand_id
1 'polypeptide(L)' 'MMNQAVFRFDVPVNENLFSYGPGCAERTALQAELRRQSENPIEIPLIIGGREVRTGRTGTVVMPHDHRHVLA' A
#
# COMPACT_ATOMS: atom_id res chain seq x y z
N MET A 1 25.36 30.94 7.55
CA MET A 1 24.71 31.26 8.84
C MET A 1 24.38 29.94 9.53
N MET A 2 24.92 29.71 10.73
CA MET A 2 24.73 28.45 11.45
C MET A 2 23.37 28.46 12.16
N ASN A 3 22.51 27.47 11.90
CA ASN A 3 21.21 27.32 12.54
C ASN A 3 21.39 26.63 13.91
N GLN A 4 21.06 27.30 15.01
CA GLN A 4 21.03 26.71 16.37
C GLN A 4 19.63 26.19 16.71
N ALA A 5 19.10 25.28 15.89
CA ALA A 5 17.81 24.64 16.17
C ALA A 5 18.01 23.36 16.99
N VAL A 6 17.29 23.25 18.11
CA VAL A 6 17.15 22.01 18.87
C VAL A 6 15.85 21.34 18.43
N PHE A 7 15.96 20.26 17.65
CA PHE A 7 14.81 19.49 17.21
C PHE A 7 14.41 18.50 18.30
N ARG A 8 13.12 18.47 18.64
CA ARG A 8 12.51 17.42 19.46
C ARG A 8 11.48 16.71 18.62
N PHE A 9 11.57 15.39 18.59
CA PHE A 9 10.63 14.51 17.92
C PHE A 9 9.85 13.75 18.97
N ASP A 10 8.65 13.32 18.60
CA ASP A 10 7.87 12.42 19.44
C ASP A 10 8.62 11.10 19.60
N VAL A 11 8.55 10.54 20.80
CA VAL A 11 9.13 9.23 21.08
C VAL A 11 8.29 8.19 20.32
N PRO A 12 8.93 7.32 19.50
CA PRO A 12 8.18 6.33 18.76
C PRO A 12 7.49 5.36 19.73
N VAL A 13 6.22 5.07 19.46
CA VAL A 13 5.44 4.04 20.14
C VAL A 13 5.02 2.98 19.14
N ASN A 14 4.75 1.77 19.62
CA ASN A 14 4.25 0.71 18.75
C ASN A 14 2.85 1.07 18.22
N GLU A 15 2.60 0.75 16.95
CA GLU A 15 1.28 0.90 16.35
C GLU A 15 0.27 -0.08 17.01
N ASN A 16 -0.98 0.36 17.14
CA ASN A 16 -2.02 -0.47 17.73
C ASN A 16 -2.43 -1.62 16.79
N LEU A 17 -2.63 -2.81 17.36
CA LEU A 17 -3.16 -3.95 16.61
C LEU A 17 -4.69 -3.90 16.60
N PHE A 18 -5.28 -3.84 15.41
CA PHE A 18 -6.74 -3.95 15.28
C PHE A 18 -7.22 -5.40 15.33
N SER A 19 -8.46 -5.58 15.79
CA SER A 19 -9.05 -6.90 15.99
C SER A 19 -9.58 -7.53 14.70
N TYR A 20 -10.09 -6.71 13.77
CA TYR A 20 -10.81 -7.15 12.57
C TYR A 20 -11.98 -8.12 12.87
N GLY A 21 -12.55 -8.01 14.08
CA GLY A 21 -13.68 -8.80 14.52
C GLY A 21 -14.97 -8.51 13.75
N PRO A 22 -16.04 -9.30 13.94
CA PRO A 22 -17.32 -9.04 13.31
C PRO A 22 -17.88 -7.66 13.69
N GLY A 23 -18.30 -6.89 12.69
CA GLY A 23 -18.96 -5.59 12.88
C GLY A 23 -18.04 -4.39 13.14
N CYS A 24 -16.73 -4.58 13.23
CA CYS A 24 -15.81 -3.46 13.42
C CYS A 24 -15.58 -2.67 12.12
N ALA A 25 -15.21 -1.39 12.27
CA ALA A 25 -15.01 -0.49 11.13
C ALA A 25 -13.79 -0.90 10.30
N GLU A 26 -12.72 -1.36 10.94
CA GLU A 26 -11.48 -1.77 10.27
C GLU A 26 -11.70 -2.98 9.35
N ARG A 27 -12.58 -3.92 9.74
CA ARG A 27 -12.91 -5.08 8.91
C ARG A 27 -13.70 -4.65 7.68
N THR A 28 -14.66 -3.76 7.86
CA THR A 28 -15.45 -3.21 6.74
C THR A 28 -14.54 -2.48 5.75
N ALA A 29 -13.61 -1.65 6.25
CA ALA A 29 -12.63 -0.96 5.42
C ALA A 29 -11.70 -1.95 4.68
N LEU A 30 -11.20 -2.97 5.37
CA LEU A 30 -10.35 -4.01 4.77
C LEU A 30 -11.09 -4.76 3.65
N GLN A 31 -12.34 -5.17 3.88
CA GLN A 31 -13.13 -5.87 2.87
C GLN A 31 -13.43 -4.99 1.66
N ALA A 32 -13.72 -3.71 1.87
CA ALA A 32 -13.92 -2.75 0.79
C ALA A 32 -12.65 -2.58 -0.05
N GLU A 33 -11.48 -2.49 0.60
CA GLU A 33 -10.21 -2.31 -0.09
C GLU A 33 -9.76 -3.57 -0.84
N LEU A 34 -9.92 -4.76 -0.24
CA LEU A 34 -9.65 -6.03 -0.92
C LEU A 34 -10.49 -6.15 -2.20
N ARG A 35 -11.79 -5.82 -2.11
CA ARG A 35 -12.68 -5.79 -3.27
C ARG A 35 -12.18 -4.79 -4.32
N ARG A 36 -11.90 -3.55 -3.90
CA ARG A 36 -11.41 -2.49 -4.79
C ARG A 36 -10.14 -2.92 -5.54
N GLN A 37 -9.15 -3.47 -4.86
CA GLN A 37 -7.91 -3.92 -5.50
C GLN A 37 -8.14 -5.10 -6.44
N SER A 38 -8.98 -6.06 -6.04
CA SER A 38 -9.29 -7.22 -6.89
C SER A 38 -10.03 -6.82 -8.18
N GLU A 39 -10.92 -5.83 -8.12
CA GLU A 39 -11.73 -5.40 -9.27
C GLU A 39 -11.02 -4.38 -10.17
N ASN A 40 -9.92 -3.76 -9.71
CA ASN A 40 -9.22 -2.70 -10.44
C ASN A 40 -7.74 -3.03 -10.64
N PRO A 41 -7.41 -3.93 -11.60
CA PRO A 41 -6.02 -4.18 -11.96
C PRO A 41 -5.34 -2.89 -12.42
N ILE A 42 -4.08 -2.69 -12.00
CA ILE A 42 -3.31 -1.49 -12.32
C ILE A 42 -2.00 -1.84 -13.03
N GLU A 43 -1.48 -0.96 -13.87
CA GLU A 43 -0.08 -1.08 -14.31
C GLU A 43 0.83 -0.47 -13.23
N ILE A 44 1.82 -1.24 -12.74
CA ILE A 44 2.80 -0.75 -11.77
C ILE A 44 4.01 -0.17 -12.52
N PRO A 45 4.21 1.16 -12.56
CA PRO A 45 5.33 1.76 -13.25
C PRO A 45 6.61 1.67 -12.42
N LEU A 46 7.75 1.88 -13.09
CA LEU A 46 8.99 2.17 -12.38
C LEU A 46 8.94 3.59 -11.84
N ILE A 47 9.40 3.81 -10.61
CA ILE A 47 9.56 5.17 -10.05
C ILE A 47 11.06 5.49 -9.99
N ILE A 48 11.52 6.42 -10.83
CA ILE A 48 12.94 6.81 -10.93
C ILE A 48 13.03 8.32 -10.71
N GLY A 49 13.71 8.73 -9.63
CA GLY A 49 13.81 10.16 -9.27
C GLY A 49 12.46 10.82 -9.01
N GLY A 50 11.47 10.07 -8.51
CA GLY A 50 10.12 10.56 -8.24
C GLY A 50 9.21 10.67 -9.46
N ARG A 51 9.61 10.16 -10.63
CA ARG A 51 8.78 10.15 -11.85
C ARG A 51 8.44 8.72 -12.26
N GLU A 52 7.23 8.54 -12.79
CA GLU A 52 6.81 7.30 -13.43
C GLU A 52 7.57 7.10 -14.76
N VAL A 53 8.08 5.89 -14.97
CA VAL A 53 8.75 5.46 -16.21
C VAL A 53 8.12 4.14 -16.66
N ARG A 54 7.64 4.13 -17.91
CA ARG A 54 7.09 2.94 -18.58
C ARG A 54 8.06 2.46 -19.65
N THR A 55 8.47 1.19 -19.60
CA THR A 55 9.45 0.59 -20.52
C THR A 55 8.81 -0.36 -21.53
N GLY A 56 7.54 -0.73 -21.33
CA GLY A 56 6.86 -1.78 -22.09
C GLY A 56 7.31 -3.22 -21.76
N ARG A 57 8.35 -3.39 -20.93
CA ARG A 57 8.79 -4.69 -20.42
C ARG A 57 8.06 -5.00 -19.12
N THR A 58 6.92 -5.65 -19.22
CA THR A 58 6.03 -5.94 -18.08
C THR A 58 6.11 -7.39 -17.63
N GLY A 59 5.73 -7.62 -16.38
CA GLY A 59 5.45 -8.94 -15.81
C GLY A 59 4.12 -8.89 -15.08
N THR A 60 3.41 -10.01 -15.04
CA THR A 60 2.08 -10.08 -14.44
C THR A 60 2.17 -10.42 -12.95
N VAL A 61 1.45 -9.68 -12.12
CA VAL A 61 1.24 -9.92 -10.71
C VAL A 61 -0.13 -10.55 -10.52
N VAL A 62 -0.17 -11.73 -9.92
CA VAL A 62 -1.40 -12.48 -9.65
C VAL A 62 -1.60 -12.72 -8.16
N MET A 63 -2.81 -13.07 -7.75
CA MET A 63 -3.07 -13.53 -6.38
C MET A 63 -2.47 -14.93 -6.19
N PRO A 64 -1.58 -15.16 -5.20
CA PRO A 64 -1.00 -16.50 -5.00
C PRO A 64 -2.03 -17.57 -4.63
N HIS A 65 -3.13 -17.19 -3.97
CA HIS A 65 -4.21 -18.09 -3.59
C HIS A 65 -5.29 -18.27 -4.68
N ASP A 66 -5.27 -17.42 -5.72
CA ASP A 66 -6.10 -17.53 -6.92
C ASP A 66 -5.28 -17.06 -8.13
N HIS A 67 -4.40 -17.93 -8.62
CA HIS A 67 -3.41 -17.59 -9.65
C HIS A 67 -4.04 -17.23 -11.01
N ARG A 68 -5.36 -17.36 -11.17
CA ARG A 68 -6.09 -16.91 -12.37
C ARG A 68 -6.47 -15.43 -12.29
N HIS A 69 -6.47 -14.86 -11.09
CA HIS A 69 -6.82 -13.47 -10.85
C HIS A 69 -5.59 -12.57 -10.98
N VAL A 70 -5.61 -11.67 -11.97
CA VAL A 70 -4.55 -10.68 -12.24
C VAL A 70 -4.81 -9.41 -11.45
N LEU A 71 -3.79 -8.93 -10.74
CA LEU A 71 -3.82 -7.67 -9.97
C LEU A 71 -3.05 -6.54 -10.66
N ALA A 72 -2.00 -6.86 -11.41
CA ALA A 72 -1.18 -5.89 -12.13
C ALA A 72 -0.40 -6.52 -13.29
#